data_AF-X1R901-F1
#
_entry.id   AF-X1R901-F1
#
_cell.length_a   1.000
_cell.length_b   1.000
_cell.length_c   1.000
_cell.angle_alpha   90.00
_cell.angle_beta   90.00
_cell.angle_gamma   90.00
#
_symmetry.space_group_name_H-M   'P 1'
#
loop_
_entity.id
_entity.type
_entity.pdbx_description
1 polymer ?
#
loop_
_entity_poly.entity_id
_entity_poly.type
_entity_poly.pdbx_seq_one_letter_code
_entity_poly.pdbx_strand_id
1 'polypeptide(L)'
;MVKKDDEVKEEEIDFIGRHLEYLKKEEVIITTSDYSGYYIIPPMKFTGMKELFIGLQKEDAYEFLRNSDEHNCLSLDNNKKRKIFETDKILGGNVAIKLRALKELPPFFSTVYNVNGEYVLSRGEDTLLGIKLKKSDKKCIDIDTKIFHNTFGNYPEVPDIKKDKSIKDRFYYTCLGWIGRNPFLNWLKDEDVEEVKNRQKKNIIIGSKAVASYLNDERFLILPEALEISYQNLERVISEFKNTMRAWNDFIKKLEKWGG
;
A
#
# COMPACT_ATOMS: atom_id res chain seq x y z
N MET A 1 -4.48 13.86 13.35
CA MET A 1 -4.80 15.26 12.97
C MET A 1 -6.29 15.41 12.73
N VAL A 2 -6.90 16.43 13.32
CA VAL A 2 -8.33 16.72 13.19
C VAL A 2 -8.54 18.18 12.81
N LYS A 3 -9.66 18.50 12.15
CA LYS A 3 -10.10 19.88 11.88
C LYS A 3 -11.03 20.33 13.02
N LYS A 4 -10.64 21.37 13.74
CA LYS A 4 -11.44 22.02 14.81
C LYS A 4 -11.41 23.53 14.57
N ASP A 5 -12.57 24.15 14.43
CA ASP A 5 -12.72 25.60 14.25
C ASP A 5 -11.87 26.15 13.08
N ASP A 6 -11.92 25.46 11.94
CA ASP A 6 -11.12 25.72 10.74
C ASP A 6 -9.59 25.56 10.84
N GLU A 7 -9.09 25.19 12.01
CA GLU A 7 -7.67 24.88 12.24
C GLU A 7 -7.42 23.37 12.26
N VAL A 8 -6.25 22.97 11.77
CA VAL A 8 -5.76 21.58 11.89
C VAL A 8 -5.04 21.44 13.23
N LYS A 9 -5.51 20.53 14.08
CA LYS A 9 -4.96 20.29 15.43
C LYS A 9 -4.49 18.85 15.59
N GLU A 10 -3.44 18.69 16.38
CA GLU A 10 -3.04 17.40 16.94
C GLU A 10 -4.03 17.01 18.04
N GLU A 11 -4.39 15.73 18.08
CA GLU A 11 -5.25 15.16 19.10
C GLU A 11 -4.62 13.86 19.56
N GLU A 12 -4.42 13.73 20.87
CA GLU A 12 -3.96 12.50 21.48
C GLU A 12 -5.07 11.45 21.43
N ILE A 13 -4.71 10.21 21.10
CA ILE A 13 -5.65 9.10 21.02
C ILE A 13 -5.09 7.90 21.80
N ASP A 14 -5.98 7.13 22.42
CA ASP A 14 -5.61 5.83 23.01
C ASP A 14 -5.44 4.77 21.91
N PHE A 15 -4.33 4.88 21.17
CA PHE A 15 -4.05 4.02 20.01
C PHE A 15 -4.08 2.53 20.38
N ILE A 16 -3.38 2.14 21.45
CA ILE A 16 -3.27 0.74 21.88
C ILE A 16 -4.59 0.24 22.44
N GLY A 17 -5.25 1.01 23.32
CA GLY A 17 -6.53 0.61 23.91
C GLY A 17 -7.62 0.42 22.85
N ARG A 18 -7.64 1.26 21.81
CA ARG A 18 -8.55 1.11 20.67
C ARG A 18 -8.36 -0.20 19.90
N HIS A 19 -7.11 -0.59 19.61
CA HIS A 19 -6.87 -1.92 19.02
C HIS A 19 -7.30 -3.06 19.95
N LEU A 20 -6.95 -2.97 21.24
CA LEU A 20 -7.28 -4.00 22.23
C LEU A 20 -8.79 -4.16 22.46
N GLU A 21 -9.58 -3.10 22.38
CA GLU A 21 -11.04 -3.13 22.50
C GLU A 21 -11.67 -4.14 21.53
N TYR A 22 -11.25 -4.11 20.26
CA TYR A 22 -11.82 -4.99 19.23
C TYR A 22 -11.10 -6.34 19.15
N LEU A 23 -9.80 -6.41 19.46
CA LEU A 23 -9.08 -7.69 19.54
C LEU A 23 -9.57 -8.61 20.67
N LYS A 24 -10.32 -8.09 21.66
CA LYS A 24 -10.97 -8.96 22.67
C LYS A 24 -12.02 -9.89 22.06
N LYS A 25 -12.67 -9.50 20.96
CA LYS A 25 -13.67 -10.32 20.26
C LYS A 25 -13.01 -11.55 19.67
N GLU A 26 -13.60 -12.72 19.86
CA GLU A 26 -12.95 -14.00 19.56
C GLU A 26 -12.62 -14.14 18.07
N GLU A 27 -13.58 -13.77 17.22
CA GLU A 27 -13.55 -13.84 15.76
C GLU A 27 -12.61 -12.83 15.11
N VAL A 28 -12.27 -11.73 15.79
CA VAL A 28 -11.42 -10.65 15.26
C VAL A 28 -9.97 -10.96 15.54
N ILE A 29 -9.17 -11.36 14.56
CA ILE A 29 -7.74 -11.68 14.76
C ILE A 29 -6.80 -10.54 14.40
N ILE A 30 -7.26 -9.59 13.58
CA ILE A 30 -6.51 -8.42 13.15
C ILE A 30 -7.39 -7.19 13.30
N THR A 31 -6.78 -6.11 13.75
CA THR A 31 -7.36 -4.76 13.70
C THR A 31 -6.40 -3.86 12.95
N THR A 32 -6.94 -2.92 12.18
CA THR A 32 -6.17 -2.01 11.33
C THR A 32 -6.89 -0.67 11.28
N SER A 33 -6.23 0.38 10.80
CA SER A 33 -6.92 1.59 10.35
C SER A 33 -6.08 2.45 9.42
N ASP A 34 -6.71 3.41 8.76
CA ASP A 34 -6.04 4.36 7.88
C ASP A 34 -5.14 5.36 8.64
N TYR A 35 -4.43 6.19 7.89
CA TYR A 35 -3.63 7.29 8.43
C TYR A 35 -4.33 8.64 8.23
N SER A 36 -4.06 9.56 9.16
CA SER A 36 -4.16 11.01 8.93
C SER A 36 -2.77 11.56 8.57
N GLY A 37 -2.69 12.76 8.02
CA GLY A 37 -1.46 13.34 7.50
C GLY A 37 -1.40 13.33 5.98
N TYR A 38 -0.24 13.63 5.41
CA TYR A 38 -0.09 13.71 3.95
C TYR A 38 -0.26 12.34 3.31
N TYR A 39 -1.06 12.32 2.25
CA TYR A 39 -1.28 11.14 1.42
C TYR A 39 0.05 10.63 0.84
N ILE A 40 0.12 9.33 0.58
CA ILE A 40 1.36 8.67 0.13
C ILE A 40 1.89 9.22 -1.21
N ILE A 41 0.99 9.75 -2.04
CA ILE A 41 1.34 10.47 -3.27
C ILE A 41 1.28 11.97 -2.97
N PRO A 42 2.37 12.71 -3.23
CA PRO A 42 2.41 14.14 -2.95
C PRO A 42 1.47 14.93 -3.88
N PRO A 43 1.12 16.18 -3.54
CA PRO A 43 0.41 17.09 -4.43
C PRO A 43 1.11 17.21 -5.79
N MET A 44 0.36 16.95 -6.86
CA MET A 44 0.82 17.14 -8.23
C MET A 44 -0.35 17.19 -9.19
N LYS A 45 -0.18 17.90 -10.30
CA LYS A 45 -1.21 18.08 -11.32
C LYS A 45 -0.57 18.32 -12.68
N PHE A 46 -0.81 17.40 -13.61
CA PHE A 46 -0.27 17.48 -14.98
C PHE A 46 -1.11 16.65 -15.96
N THR A 47 -1.07 17.02 -17.23
CA THR A 47 -1.66 16.24 -18.32
C THR A 47 -0.96 14.89 -18.44
N GLY A 48 -1.70 13.78 -18.40
CA GLY A 48 -1.14 12.42 -18.35
C GLY A 48 -1.13 11.77 -16.96
N MET A 49 -1.58 12.49 -15.92
CA MET A 49 -1.62 11.97 -14.54
C MET A 49 -2.60 10.79 -14.37
N LYS A 50 -3.74 10.82 -15.07
CA LYS A 50 -4.72 9.73 -15.00
C LYS A 50 -4.14 8.45 -15.59
N GLU A 51 -3.47 8.55 -16.72
CA GLU A 51 -2.78 7.46 -17.40
C GLU A 51 -1.64 6.92 -16.53
N LEU A 52 -0.88 7.79 -15.85
CA LEU A 52 0.11 7.33 -14.88
C LEU A 52 -0.53 6.44 -13.81
N PHE A 53 -1.64 6.87 -13.20
CA PHE A 53 -2.28 6.08 -12.15
C PHE A 53 -2.96 4.81 -12.64
N ILE A 54 -3.52 4.79 -13.85
CA ILE A 54 -3.98 3.54 -14.46
C ILE A 54 -2.79 2.59 -14.68
N GLY A 55 -1.67 3.10 -15.20
CA GLY A 55 -0.45 2.31 -15.38
C GLY A 55 0.11 1.73 -14.07
N LEU A 56 -0.06 2.45 -12.96
CA LEU A 56 0.37 2.03 -11.62
C LEU A 56 -0.68 1.21 -10.84
N GLN A 57 -1.89 1.00 -11.39
CA GLN A 57 -3.07 0.47 -10.68
C GLN A 57 -3.36 1.23 -9.37
N LYS A 58 -3.47 2.55 -9.52
CA LYS A 58 -3.75 3.54 -8.47
C LYS A 58 -4.83 4.53 -8.89
N GLU A 59 -5.77 4.10 -9.74
CA GLU A 59 -6.84 4.95 -10.26
C GLU A 59 -7.64 5.65 -9.17
N ASP A 60 -7.90 4.97 -8.05
CA ASP A 60 -8.65 5.52 -6.92
C ASP A 60 -7.96 6.76 -6.30
N ALA A 61 -6.65 6.91 -6.48
CA ALA A 61 -5.91 8.09 -6.01
C ALA A 61 -6.16 9.33 -6.90
N TYR A 62 -6.61 9.15 -8.14
CA TYR A 62 -6.76 10.24 -9.11
C TYR A 62 -7.72 11.32 -8.63
N GLU A 63 -8.91 10.92 -8.15
CA GLU A 63 -9.94 11.84 -7.71
C GLU A 63 -9.50 12.67 -6.50
N PHE A 64 -8.76 12.04 -5.58
CA PHE A 64 -8.17 12.74 -4.44
C PHE A 64 -7.08 13.72 -4.89
N LEU A 65 -6.22 13.34 -5.82
CA LEU A 65 -5.08 14.18 -6.22
C LEU A 65 -5.44 15.31 -7.19
N ARG A 66 -6.45 15.14 -8.04
CA ARG A 66 -6.88 16.21 -8.95
C ARG A 66 -7.41 17.45 -8.22
N ASN A 67 -7.90 17.26 -7.00
CA ASN A 67 -8.39 18.30 -6.09
C ASN A 67 -7.36 18.64 -5.00
N SER A 68 -6.09 18.28 -5.20
CA SER A 68 -5.02 18.54 -4.22
C SER A 68 -4.85 20.02 -3.86
N ASP A 69 -5.24 20.94 -4.74
CA ASP A 69 -5.27 22.39 -4.48
C ASP A 69 -6.25 22.78 -3.34
N GLU A 70 -7.28 21.96 -3.09
CA GLU A 70 -8.32 22.23 -2.09
C GLU A 70 -7.92 21.76 -0.68
N HIS A 71 -7.07 20.73 -0.59
CA HIS A 71 -6.77 20.04 0.67
C HIS A 71 -5.28 19.71 0.88
N ASN A 72 -4.39 20.14 -0.02
CA ASN A 72 -2.94 19.94 0.05
C ASN A 72 -2.52 18.46 0.21
N CYS A 73 -3.33 17.53 -0.29
CA CYS A 73 -3.19 16.08 -0.03
C CYS A 73 -3.15 15.70 1.46
N LEU A 74 -3.65 16.55 2.35
CA LEU A 74 -3.71 16.29 3.78
C LEU A 74 -5.01 15.55 4.14
N SER A 75 -4.89 14.29 4.54
CA SER A 75 -6.01 13.49 5.06
C SER A 75 -6.19 13.76 6.55
N LEU A 76 -7.41 14.12 6.96
CA LEU A 76 -7.74 14.40 8.36
C LEU A 76 -8.65 13.34 8.95
N ASP A 77 -8.61 13.22 10.27
CA ASP A 77 -9.47 12.34 11.05
C ASP A 77 -10.71 13.07 11.59
N ASN A 78 -11.50 13.64 10.68
CA ASN A 78 -12.64 14.50 11.07
C ASN A 78 -13.90 13.73 11.47
N ASN A 79 -13.86 12.40 11.47
CA ASN A 79 -15.06 11.59 11.68
C ASN A 79 -15.39 11.48 13.18
N LYS A 80 -16.33 12.30 13.65
CA LYS A 80 -16.83 12.26 15.03
C LYS A 80 -17.58 10.95 15.36
N LYS A 81 -18.04 10.19 14.36
CA LYS A 81 -18.73 8.91 14.53
C LYS A 81 -17.94 7.79 13.86
N ARG A 82 -17.08 7.15 14.66
CA ARG A 82 -16.25 6.03 14.23
C ARG A 82 -17.08 4.96 13.50
N LYS A 83 -16.70 4.63 12.28
CA LYS A 83 -17.35 3.59 11.47
C LYS A 83 -16.47 2.34 11.49
N ILE A 84 -16.82 1.41 12.37
CA ILE A 84 -16.13 0.13 12.48
C ILE A 84 -16.70 -0.82 11.42
N PHE A 85 -15.85 -1.41 10.59
CA PHE A 85 -16.29 -2.34 9.54
C PHE A 85 -15.27 -3.45 9.31
N GLU A 86 -15.74 -4.55 8.76
CA GLU A 86 -14.89 -5.67 8.35
C GLU A 86 -14.14 -5.31 7.06
N THR A 87 -12.84 -5.60 7.03
CA THR A 87 -11.97 -5.23 5.91
C THR A 87 -10.90 -6.28 5.65
N ASP A 88 -10.44 -6.37 4.40
CA ASP A 88 -9.24 -7.09 3.98
C ASP A 88 -8.06 -6.14 3.69
N LYS A 89 -8.25 -4.82 3.86
CA LYS A 89 -7.21 -3.81 3.71
C LYS A 89 -6.45 -3.63 5.02
N ILE A 90 -5.26 -4.23 5.11
CA ILE A 90 -4.35 -4.06 6.24
C ILE A 90 -3.35 -2.96 5.92
N LEU A 91 -3.00 -2.14 6.93
CA LEU A 91 -1.94 -1.16 6.82
C LEU A 91 -0.85 -1.43 7.85
N GLY A 92 0.36 -1.75 7.37
CA GLY A 92 1.45 -2.24 8.23
C GLY A 92 1.89 -1.32 9.38
N GLY A 93 1.68 0.00 9.27
CA GLY A 93 2.01 0.97 10.32
C GLY A 93 0.86 1.28 11.28
N ASN A 94 -0.35 0.78 11.03
CA ASN A 94 -1.52 0.92 11.90
C ASN A 94 -2.25 -0.43 11.92
N VAL A 95 -1.64 -1.41 12.58
CA VAL A 95 -2.12 -2.79 12.65
C VAL A 95 -1.82 -3.39 14.03
N ALA A 96 -2.75 -4.19 14.54
CA ALA A 96 -2.50 -5.07 15.67
C ALA A 96 -3.01 -6.47 15.35
N ILE A 97 -2.16 -7.47 15.62
CA ILE A 97 -2.40 -8.87 15.29
C ILE A 97 -2.44 -9.68 16.59
N LYS A 98 -3.46 -10.52 16.75
CA LYS A 98 -3.57 -11.41 17.90
C LYS A 98 -2.51 -12.51 17.78
N LEU A 99 -1.57 -12.58 18.72
CA LEU A 99 -0.47 -13.56 18.68
C LEU A 99 -0.95 -15.01 18.59
N ARG A 100 -2.06 -15.34 19.26
CA ARG A 100 -2.66 -16.69 19.17
C ARG A 100 -3.11 -17.09 17.76
N ALA A 101 -3.35 -16.10 16.89
CA ALA A 101 -3.73 -16.31 15.50
C ALA A 101 -2.53 -16.50 14.56
N LEU A 102 -1.28 -16.46 15.05
CA LEU A 102 -0.08 -16.64 14.23
C LEU A 102 -0.14 -17.91 13.35
N LYS A 103 -0.72 -18.99 13.88
CA LYS A 103 -0.89 -20.27 13.18
C LYS A 103 -1.88 -20.21 12.01
N GLU A 104 -2.77 -19.23 12.03
CA GLU A 104 -3.84 -19.03 11.06
C GLU A 104 -3.42 -18.05 9.94
N LEU A 105 -2.31 -17.33 10.12
CA LEU A 105 -1.85 -16.29 9.22
C LEU A 105 -0.78 -16.82 8.25
N PRO A 106 -0.79 -16.38 6.98
CA PRO A 106 0.36 -16.55 6.10
C PRO A 106 1.56 -15.72 6.59
N PRO A 107 2.79 -16.03 6.14
CA PRO A 107 3.92 -15.14 6.36
C PRO A 107 3.73 -13.84 5.57
N PHE A 108 4.33 -12.75 6.06
CA PHE A 108 4.55 -11.58 5.21
C PHE A 108 5.43 -11.99 4.02
N PHE A 109 5.07 -11.51 2.84
CA PHE A 109 5.78 -11.80 1.60
C PHE A 109 5.96 -10.52 0.80
N SER A 110 7.16 -10.31 0.27
CA SER A 110 7.48 -9.19 -0.61
C SER A 110 8.19 -9.73 -1.83
N THR A 111 7.93 -9.16 -2.99
CA THR A 111 8.61 -9.52 -4.24
C THR A 111 9.81 -8.61 -4.46
N VAL A 112 10.84 -9.14 -5.12
CA VAL A 112 12.00 -8.36 -5.57
C VAL A 112 12.20 -8.65 -7.06
N TYR A 113 12.56 -7.63 -7.82
CA TYR A 113 12.88 -7.77 -9.24
C TYR A 113 14.05 -6.85 -9.61
N ASN A 114 14.78 -7.20 -10.67
CA ASN A 114 15.96 -6.47 -11.11
C ASN A 114 15.59 -5.59 -12.32
N VAL A 115 15.75 -4.27 -12.19
CA VAL A 115 15.56 -3.30 -13.28
C VAL A 115 16.91 -2.67 -13.56
N ASN A 116 17.46 -2.92 -14.75
CA ASN A 116 18.74 -2.36 -15.21
C ASN A 116 19.91 -2.57 -14.23
N GLY A 117 19.98 -3.74 -13.59
CA GLY A 117 21.04 -4.07 -12.63
C GLY A 117 20.69 -3.72 -11.18
N GLU A 118 19.65 -2.92 -10.92
CA GLU A 118 19.23 -2.55 -9.57
C GLU A 118 18.10 -3.45 -9.06
N TYR A 119 18.23 -3.94 -7.83
CA TYR A 119 17.17 -4.69 -7.16
C TYR A 119 16.15 -3.74 -6.54
N VAL A 120 14.91 -3.84 -7.02
CA VAL A 120 13.77 -3.10 -6.50
C VAL A 120 12.97 -4.00 -5.57
N LEU A 121 12.84 -3.57 -4.30
CA LEU A 121 11.89 -4.16 -3.36
C LEU A 121 10.49 -3.65 -3.68
N SER A 122 9.57 -4.57 -3.96
CA SER A 122 8.16 -4.24 -4.16
C SER A 122 7.46 -3.84 -2.86
N ARG A 123 6.25 -3.29 -2.98
CA ARG A 123 5.39 -2.90 -1.83
C ARG A 123 4.24 -3.90 -1.66
N GLY A 124 3.54 -3.86 -0.53
CA GLY A 124 2.19 -4.45 -0.38
C GLY A 124 2.15 -5.81 0.31
N GLU A 125 3.16 -6.10 1.12
CA GLU A 125 3.23 -7.24 2.03
C GLU A 125 2.02 -7.33 2.97
N ASP A 126 1.48 -6.19 3.41
CA ASP A 126 0.27 -6.07 4.22
C ASP A 126 -0.99 -6.45 3.43
N THR A 127 -1.06 -6.06 2.16
CA THR A 127 -2.18 -6.37 1.26
C THR A 127 -2.29 -7.87 1.03
N LEU A 128 -1.15 -8.57 0.91
CA LEU A 128 -1.11 -10.01 0.71
C LEU A 128 -1.63 -10.79 1.93
N LEU A 129 -1.31 -10.31 3.14
CA LEU A 129 -1.86 -10.85 4.39
C LEU A 129 -3.39 -10.74 4.40
N GLY A 130 -3.92 -9.57 4.02
CA GLY A 130 -5.35 -9.31 3.98
C GLY A 130 -6.14 -10.20 3.01
N ILE A 131 -5.61 -10.46 1.81
CA ILE A 131 -6.26 -11.31 0.81
C ILE A 131 -6.46 -12.75 1.31
N LYS A 132 -5.54 -13.28 2.12
CA LYS A 132 -5.68 -14.63 2.68
C LYS A 132 -6.75 -14.71 3.77
N LEU A 133 -6.89 -13.66 4.58
CA LEU A 133 -7.92 -13.60 5.63
C LEU A 133 -9.33 -13.68 5.08
N LYS A 134 -9.57 -13.09 3.90
CA LYS A 134 -10.87 -13.15 3.20
C LYS A 134 -11.35 -14.58 2.94
N LYS A 135 -10.45 -15.57 2.98
CA LYS A 135 -10.76 -17.00 2.78
C LYS A 135 -10.93 -17.77 4.09
N SER A 136 -11.03 -17.09 5.24
CA SER A 136 -11.16 -17.68 6.58
C SER A 136 -12.40 -17.16 7.32
N ASP A 137 -12.88 -17.89 8.34
CA ASP A 137 -13.95 -17.43 9.23
C ASP A 137 -13.51 -16.34 10.23
N LYS A 138 -12.23 -15.94 10.16
CA LYS A 138 -11.63 -14.95 11.04
C LYS A 138 -11.69 -13.58 10.40
N LYS A 139 -11.79 -12.56 11.25
CA LYS A 139 -12.05 -11.19 10.83
C LYS A 139 -10.84 -10.29 11.00
N CYS A 140 -10.66 -9.42 10.01
CA CYS A 140 -9.90 -8.20 10.14
C CYS A 140 -10.88 -7.02 10.19
N ILE A 141 -10.70 -6.13 11.16
CA ILE A 141 -11.61 -5.01 11.41
C ILE A 141 -10.86 -3.69 11.25
N ASP A 142 -11.41 -2.77 10.46
CA ASP A 142 -11.00 -1.38 10.51
C ASP A 142 -11.63 -0.71 11.73
N ILE A 143 -10.80 -0.20 12.63
CA ILE A 143 -11.24 0.42 13.89
C ILE A 143 -11.49 1.93 13.76
N ASP A 144 -11.40 2.46 12.53
CA ASP A 144 -11.55 3.86 12.15
C ASP A 144 -10.77 4.81 13.07
N THR A 145 -9.57 4.41 13.48
CA THR A 145 -8.71 5.14 14.42
C THR A 145 -7.44 5.56 13.69
N LYS A 146 -7.48 6.73 13.05
CA LYS A 146 -6.39 7.20 12.21
C LYS A 146 -5.25 7.80 13.03
N ILE A 147 -4.05 7.25 12.89
CA ILE A 147 -2.83 7.84 13.46
C ILE A 147 -2.25 8.87 12.49
N PHE A 148 -1.54 9.88 13.01
CA PHE A 148 -0.81 10.81 12.15
C PHE A 148 0.43 10.13 11.55
N HIS A 149 0.59 10.27 10.24
CA HIS A 149 1.73 9.78 9.49
C HIS A 149 2.37 10.94 8.73
N ASN A 150 3.56 11.36 9.17
CA ASN A 150 4.37 12.36 8.49
C ASN A 150 5.11 11.74 7.29
N THR A 151 4.35 11.38 6.25
CA THR A 151 4.82 10.63 5.08
C THR A 151 6.12 11.19 4.47
N PHE A 152 6.27 12.51 4.42
CA PHE A 152 7.39 13.20 3.75
C PHE A 152 8.36 13.86 4.72
N GLY A 153 8.12 13.80 6.03
CA GLY A 153 9.01 14.39 7.04
C GLY A 153 8.96 15.91 7.14
N ASN A 154 8.09 16.58 6.36
CA ASN A 154 8.08 18.04 6.22
C ASN A 154 6.85 18.72 6.84
N TYR A 155 5.94 17.98 7.48
CA TYR A 155 4.81 18.60 8.17
C TYR A 155 5.27 19.67 9.19
N PRO A 156 4.65 20.86 9.24
CA PRO A 156 3.38 21.25 8.61
C PRO A 156 3.46 21.81 7.18
N GLU A 157 4.63 21.80 6.55
CA GLU A 157 4.81 22.32 5.19
C GLU A 157 4.17 21.42 4.13
N VAL A 158 3.50 22.04 3.16
CA VAL A 158 2.89 21.30 2.03
C VAL A 158 4.00 20.66 1.19
N PRO A 159 3.96 19.34 0.95
CA PRO A 159 4.95 18.64 0.13
C PRO A 159 4.99 19.19 -1.31
N ASP A 160 6.19 19.57 -1.76
CA ASP A 160 6.43 20.06 -3.14
C ASP A 160 7.36 19.09 -3.88
N ILE A 161 6.78 18.18 -4.65
CA ILE A 161 7.53 17.17 -5.43
C ILE A 161 8.47 17.78 -6.48
N LYS A 162 8.23 19.02 -6.94
CA LYS A 162 9.11 19.64 -7.94
C LYS A 162 10.40 20.14 -7.32
N LYS A 163 10.31 20.71 -6.12
CA LYS A 163 11.45 21.32 -5.42
C LYS A 163 12.21 20.33 -4.53
N ASP A 164 11.52 19.41 -3.89
CA ASP A 164 12.12 18.48 -2.94
C ASP A 164 12.55 17.17 -3.64
N LYS A 165 13.87 16.97 -3.73
CA LYS A 165 14.46 15.76 -4.30
C LYS A 165 14.07 14.50 -3.51
N SER A 166 13.95 14.57 -2.19
CA SER A 166 13.62 13.41 -1.36
C SER A 166 12.18 12.92 -1.61
N ILE A 167 11.24 13.86 -1.79
CA ILE A 167 9.85 13.56 -2.16
C ILE A 167 9.81 12.94 -3.56
N LYS A 168 10.57 13.52 -4.50
CA LYS A 168 10.69 13.02 -5.88
C LYS A 168 11.25 11.61 -5.94
N ASP A 169 12.34 11.35 -5.22
CA ASP A 169 12.98 10.03 -5.11
C ASP A 169 12.03 9.02 -4.47
N ARG A 170 11.37 9.39 -3.37
CA ARG A 170 10.36 8.54 -2.73
C ARG A 170 9.25 8.16 -3.70
N PHE A 171 8.72 9.13 -4.45
CA PHE A 171 7.68 8.88 -5.44
C PHE A 171 8.18 7.96 -6.57
N TYR A 172 9.39 8.18 -7.10
CA TYR A 172 10.01 7.33 -8.10
C TYR A 172 10.12 5.87 -7.65
N TYR A 173 10.72 5.61 -6.48
CA TYR A 173 10.83 4.25 -5.93
C TYR A 173 9.48 3.65 -5.58
N THR A 174 8.48 4.47 -5.27
CA THR A 174 7.12 4.03 -4.99
C THR A 174 6.41 3.58 -6.26
N CYS A 175 6.60 4.28 -7.39
CA CYS A 175 6.13 3.83 -8.70
C CYS A 175 6.73 2.46 -9.06
N LEU A 176 8.05 2.28 -8.93
CA LEU A 176 8.71 0.99 -9.16
C LEU A 176 8.17 -0.09 -8.22
N GLY A 177 8.07 0.20 -6.93
CA GLY A 177 7.56 -0.77 -5.96
C GLY A 177 6.11 -1.21 -6.20
N TRP A 178 5.26 -0.33 -6.75
CA TRP A 178 3.91 -0.69 -7.19
C TRP A 178 3.91 -1.50 -8.48
N ILE A 179 4.74 -1.14 -9.45
CA ILE A 179 4.89 -1.94 -10.67
C ILE A 179 5.34 -3.37 -10.34
N GLY A 180 6.35 -3.54 -9.48
CA GLY A 180 6.90 -4.84 -9.13
C GLY A 180 5.94 -5.80 -8.42
N ARG A 181 4.96 -5.28 -7.67
CA ARG A 181 3.98 -6.13 -6.95
C ARG A 181 2.78 -6.50 -7.81
N ASN A 182 2.41 -5.62 -8.74
CA ASN A 182 1.12 -5.65 -9.42
C ASN A 182 0.84 -6.99 -10.14
N PRO A 183 1.77 -7.55 -10.95
CA PRO A 183 1.54 -8.84 -11.60
C PRO A 183 1.18 -9.96 -10.62
N PHE A 184 1.92 -10.04 -9.51
CA PHE A 184 1.68 -11.06 -8.49
C PHE A 184 0.36 -10.83 -7.75
N LEU A 185 0.03 -9.58 -7.44
CA LEU A 185 -1.24 -9.22 -6.81
C LEU A 185 -2.44 -9.55 -7.71
N ASN A 186 -2.34 -9.28 -9.01
CA ASN A 186 -3.38 -9.59 -9.99
C ASN A 186 -3.57 -11.11 -10.12
N TRP A 187 -2.47 -11.87 -10.21
CA TRP A 187 -2.53 -13.33 -10.18
C TRP A 187 -3.18 -13.87 -8.90
N LEU A 188 -2.84 -13.30 -7.73
CA LEU A 188 -3.39 -13.76 -6.45
C LEU A 188 -4.91 -13.50 -6.33
N LYS A 189 -5.40 -12.48 -7.02
CA LYS A 189 -6.82 -12.10 -7.10
C LYS A 189 -7.60 -12.86 -8.18
N ASP A 190 -6.94 -13.75 -8.93
CA ASP A 190 -7.54 -14.50 -10.04
C ASP A 190 -8.04 -13.61 -11.19
N GLU A 191 -7.33 -12.49 -11.42
CA GLU A 191 -7.60 -11.56 -12.52
C GLU A 191 -7.01 -12.10 -13.84
N ASP A 192 -7.52 -11.63 -14.98
CA ASP A 192 -6.85 -11.83 -16.27
C ASP A 192 -5.58 -10.99 -16.33
N VAL A 193 -4.47 -11.62 -15.98
CA VAL A 193 -3.13 -11.03 -15.88
C VAL A 193 -2.71 -10.38 -17.20
N GLU A 194 -3.08 -10.95 -18.35
CA GLU A 194 -2.69 -10.44 -19.68
C GLU A 194 -3.56 -9.25 -20.09
N GLU A 195 -4.86 -9.28 -19.82
CA GLU A 195 -5.74 -8.12 -20.01
C GLU A 195 -5.26 -6.93 -19.17
N VAL A 196 -5.01 -7.16 -17.88
CA VAL A 196 -4.54 -6.13 -16.96
C VAL A 196 -3.17 -5.60 -17.39
N LYS A 197 -2.25 -6.47 -17.82
CA LYS A 197 -0.94 -6.09 -18.37
C LYS A 197 -1.11 -5.13 -19.54
N ASN A 198 -1.96 -5.48 -20.50
CA ASN A 198 -2.17 -4.70 -21.71
C ASN A 198 -2.76 -3.32 -21.41
N ARG A 199 -3.69 -3.24 -20.45
CA ARG A 199 -4.22 -1.96 -19.96
C ARG A 199 -3.14 -1.13 -19.25
N GLN A 200 -2.37 -1.72 -18.34
CA GLN A 200 -1.28 -1.02 -17.64
C GLN A 200 -0.24 -0.50 -18.63
N LYS A 201 0.20 -1.34 -19.59
CA LYS A 201 1.23 -0.99 -20.57
C LYS A 201 0.85 0.22 -21.42
N LYS A 202 -0.38 0.24 -21.96
CA LYS A 202 -0.87 1.38 -22.77
C LYS A 202 -0.81 2.69 -21.99
N ASN A 203 -1.20 2.65 -20.72
CA ASN A 203 -1.30 3.83 -19.87
C ASN A 203 0.06 4.26 -19.29
N ILE A 204 0.90 3.32 -18.85
CA ILE A 204 2.20 3.64 -18.26
C ILE A 204 3.14 4.28 -19.27
N ILE A 205 3.05 3.96 -20.57
CA ILE A 205 3.85 4.60 -21.63
C ILE A 205 3.53 6.09 -21.75
N ILE A 206 2.25 6.47 -21.60
CA ILE A 206 1.81 7.86 -21.64
C ILE A 206 2.18 8.55 -20.32
N GLY A 207 1.81 7.92 -19.21
CA GLY A 207 2.04 8.45 -17.86
C GLY A 207 3.52 8.66 -17.53
N SER A 208 4.41 7.75 -17.95
CA SER A 208 5.85 7.84 -17.71
C SER A 208 6.48 9.06 -18.38
N LYS A 209 6.14 9.31 -19.66
CA LYS A 209 6.59 10.49 -20.40
C LYS A 209 6.06 11.77 -19.79
N ALA A 210 4.78 11.77 -19.43
CA ALA A 210 4.12 12.92 -18.82
C ALA A 210 4.76 13.31 -17.48
N VAL A 211 4.98 12.34 -16.60
CA VAL A 211 5.57 12.62 -15.28
C VAL A 211 7.06 12.97 -15.36
N ALA A 212 7.80 12.34 -16.27
CA ALA A 212 9.19 12.68 -16.53
C ALA A 212 9.33 14.15 -16.98
N SER A 213 8.46 14.60 -17.90
CA SER A 213 8.41 15.99 -18.35
C SER A 213 7.98 16.94 -17.21
N TYR A 214 6.95 16.59 -16.46
CA TYR A 214 6.43 17.42 -15.36
C TYR A 214 7.46 17.65 -14.24
N LEU A 215 8.26 16.63 -13.91
CA LEU A 215 9.26 16.67 -12.83
C LEU A 215 10.68 17.03 -13.32
N ASN A 216 10.85 17.14 -14.64
CA ASN A 216 12.15 17.23 -15.31
C ASN A 216 13.12 16.13 -14.83
N ASP A 217 12.66 14.89 -14.89
CA ASP A 217 13.38 13.73 -14.36
C ASP A 217 13.18 12.51 -15.26
N GLU A 218 14.19 12.23 -16.09
CA GLU A 218 14.16 11.14 -17.07
C GLU A 218 14.13 9.75 -16.44
N ARG A 219 14.44 9.60 -15.15
CA ARG A 219 14.39 8.29 -14.48
C ARG A 219 13.01 7.65 -14.60
N PHE A 220 11.94 8.45 -14.61
CA PHE A 220 10.57 7.96 -14.77
C PHE A 220 10.30 7.31 -16.14
N LEU A 221 11.13 7.53 -17.15
CA LEU A 221 10.98 6.90 -18.46
C LEU A 221 11.18 5.38 -18.42
N ILE A 222 11.80 4.84 -17.36
CA ILE A 222 12.02 3.40 -17.18
C ILE A 222 10.75 2.62 -16.82
N LEU A 223 9.69 3.30 -16.34
CA LEU A 223 8.52 2.62 -15.79
C LEU A 223 7.86 1.59 -16.74
N PRO A 224 7.76 1.82 -18.08
CA PRO A 224 7.25 0.81 -19.00
C PRO A 224 8.12 -0.45 -19.10
N GLU A 225 9.45 -0.29 -19.08
CA GLU A 225 10.39 -1.42 -19.09
C GLU A 225 10.32 -2.19 -17.76
N ALA A 226 10.30 -1.46 -16.63
CA ALA A 226 10.11 -2.06 -15.31
C ALA A 226 8.81 -2.88 -15.23
N LEU A 227 7.74 -2.44 -15.90
CA LEU A 227 6.49 -3.18 -16.01
C LEU A 227 6.67 -4.49 -16.75
N GLU A 228 7.31 -4.49 -17.92
CA GLU A 228 7.56 -5.73 -18.67
C GLU A 228 8.40 -6.73 -17.87
N ILE A 229 9.48 -6.25 -17.23
CA ILE A 229 10.33 -7.09 -16.38
C ILE A 229 9.53 -7.67 -15.21
N SER A 230 8.63 -6.90 -14.60
CA SER A 230 7.81 -7.38 -13.48
C SER A 230 6.89 -8.55 -13.91
N TYR A 231 6.31 -8.48 -15.11
CA TYR A 231 5.47 -9.54 -15.66
C TYR A 231 6.28 -10.76 -16.10
N GLN A 232 7.46 -10.56 -16.71
CA GLN A 232 8.38 -11.66 -17.05
C GLN A 232 8.84 -12.45 -15.81
N ASN A 233 8.92 -11.79 -14.66
CA ASN A 233 9.30 -12.42 -13.39
C ASN A 233 8.13 -13.12 -12.66
N LEU A 234 6.90 -13.04 -13.16
CA LEU A 234 5.72 -13.51 -12.43
C LEU A 234 5.80 -14.99 -12.03
N GLU A 235 6.23 -15.88 -12.95
CA GLU A 235 6.35 -17.31 -12.65
C GLU A 235 7.35 -17.61 -11.53
N ARG A 236 8.49 -16.92 -11.55
CA ARG A 236 9.50 -17.00 -10.49
C ARG A 236 8.90 -16.58 -9.15
N VAL A 237 8.23 -15.43 -9.11
CA VAL A 237 7.61 -14.90 -7.89
C VAL A 237 6.53 -15.84 -7.35
N ILE A 238 5.71 -16.44 -8.22
CA ILE A 238 4.71 -17.44 -7.83
C ILE A 238 5.40 -18.66 -7.19
N SER A 239 6.52 -19.12 -7.76
CA SER A 239 7.31 -20.23 -7.20
C SER A 239 7.88 -19.86 -5.81
N GLU A 240 8.46 -18.68 -5.67
CA GLU A 240 8.99 -18.16 -4.40
C GLU A 240 7.91 -18.07 -3.33
N PHE A 241 6.73 -17.57 -3.69
CA PHE A 241 5.58 -17.52 -2.79
C PHE A 241 5.15 -18.92 -2.35
N LYS A 242 4.99 -19.87 -3.29
CA LYS A 242 4.63 -21.26 -2.97
C LYS A 242 5.67 -21.92 -2.06
N ASN A 243 6.96 -21.66 -2.28
CA ASN A 243 8.05 -22.16 -1.44
C ASN A 243 7.98 -21.58 -0.03
N THR A 244 7.77 -20.27 0.07
CA THR A 244 7.62 -19.57 1.35
C THR A 244 6.43 -20.09 2.14
N MET A 245 5.28 -20.30 1.49
CA MET A 245 4.11 -20.91 2.12
C MET A 245 4.37 -22.33 2.62
N ARG A 246 5.10 -23.16 1.85
CA ARG A 246 5.48 -24.52 2.30
C ARG A 246 6.38 -24.46 3.53
N ALA A 247 7.43 -23.65 3.50
CA ALA A 247 8.35 -23.49 4.62
C ALA A 247 7.63 -22.95 5.87
N TRP A 248 6.73 -21.99 5.70
CA TRP A 248 5.90 -21.46 6.79
C TRP A 248 5.01 -22.53 7.42
N ASN A 249 4.31 -23.32 6.62
CA ASN A 249 3.46 -24.39 7.13
C ASN A 249 4.27 -25.45 7.90
N ASP A 250 5.47 -25.77 7.44
CA ASP A 250 6.36 -26.70 8.14
C ASP A 250 6.90 -26.11 9.46
N PHE A 251 7.18 -24.81 9.48
CA PHE A 251 7.55 -24.08 10.69
C PHE A 251 6.41 -24.10 11.73
N ILE A 252 5.18 -23.75 11.32
CA ILE A 252 4.00 -23.78 12.20
C ILE A 252 3.77 -25.19 12.79
N LYS A 253 3.85 -26.25 11.96
CA LYS A 253 3.72 -27.64 12.44
C LYS A 253 4.78 -28.03 13.48
N LYS A 254 6.01 -27.52 13.35
CA LYS A 254 7.08 -27.79 14.33
C LYS A 254 6.83 -27.04 15.64
N LEU A 255 6.39 -25.78 15.57
CA LEU A 255 5.99 -25.02 16.75
C LEU A 255 4.88 -25.72 17.54
N GLU A 256 3.90 -26.31 16.85
CA GLU A 256 2.83 -27.06 17.49
C GLU A 256 3.31 -28.29 18.25
N LYS A 257 4.35 -28.97 17.76
CA LYS A 257 4.94 -30.14 18.41
C LYS A 257 5.77 -29.81 19.66
N TRP A 258 6.24 -28.56 19.78
CA TRP A 258 7.10 -28.13 20.90
C TRP A 258 6.36 -27.34 21.98
N GLY A 259 5.15 -26.83 21.68
CA GLY A 259 4.32 -26.04 22.60
C GLY A 259 3.02 -26.72 23.02
N GLY A 260 2.98 -28.06 23.04
CA GLY A 260 1.89 -28.88 23.56
C GLY A 260 2.29 -29.57 24.86
#